data_AF-A0A183J1N1-F1
#
_entry.id   AF-A0A183J1N1-F1
#
_cell.length_a   1.000
_cell.length_b   1.000
_cell.length_c   1.000
_cell.angle_alpha   90.00
_cell.angle_beta   90.00
_cell.angle_gamma   90.00
#
_symmetry.space_group_name_H-M   'P 1'
#
loop_
_entity.id
_entity.type
_entity.pdbx_description
1 polymer ?
#
loop_
_entity_poly.entity_id
_entity_poly.type
_entity_poly.pdbx_seq_one_letter_code
_entity_poly.pdbx_strand_id
1 'polypeptide(L)' 'MVVVEGKHDEKEDKDGFIARSFTRKYILPKEIDPATVSSSLNSNGVLTIEASKNIVKGTKERTIPIELTRHR' A
#
# COMPACT_ATOMS: atom_id res chain seq x y z
N MET A 1 2.18 -8.26 4.85
CA MET A 1 1.21 -7.46 5.63
C MET A 1 1.96 -6.28 6.21
N VAL A 2 1.34 -5.10 6.25
CA VAL A 2 1.87 -3.91 6.93
C VAL A 2 1.02 -3.64 8.17
N VAL A 3 1.68 -3.37 9.29
CA VAL A 3 1.04 -2.96 10.54
C VAL A 3 1.50 -1.54 10.85
N VAL A 4 0.53 -0.65 11.07
CA VAL A 4 0.77 0.75 11.44
C VAL A 4 0.28 0.95 12.86
N GLU A 5 1.19 1.37 13.74
CA GLU A 5 0.89 1.68 15.13
C GLU A 5 1.15 3.17 15.37
N GLY A 6 0.17 3.85 15.94
CA GLY A 6 0.29 5.24 16.35
C GLY A 6 -0.03 5.38 17.83
N LYS A 7 0.79 6.13 18.55
CA LYS A 7 0.57 6.52 19.94
C LYS A 7 0.67 8.03 20.06
N HIS A 8 -0.33 8.61 20.69
CA HIS A 8 -0.34 9.98 21.17
C HIS A 8 -0.28 9.90 22.68
N ASP A 9 0.84 10.37 23.24
CA ASP A 9 1.08 10.36 24.68
C ASP A 9 0.04 11.19 25.42
N GLU A 10 -0.06 10.90 26.71
CA GLU A 10 -0.99 11.54 27.62
C GLU A 10 -0.76 13.06 27.66
N LYS A 11 -1.79 13.83 27.33
CA LYS A 11 -1.81 15.28 27.46
C LYS A 11 -2.92 15.72 28.40
N GLU A 12 -2.63 16.67 29.27
CA GLU A 12 -3.67 17.39 29.99
C GLU A 12 -4.57 18.14 29.01
N ASP A 13 -5.87 17.96 29.19
CA ASP A 13 -6.94 18.73 28.60
C ASP A 13 -7.73 19.40 29.75
N LYS A 14 -8.69 20.27 29.41
CA LYS A 14 -9.45 21.08 30.38
C LYS A 14 -10.10 20.28 31.50
N ASP A 15 -10.44 19.01 31.25
CA ASP A 15 -11.20 18.15 32.17
C ASP A 15 -10.45 16.87 32.59
N GLY A 16 -9.15 16.74 32.30
CA GLY A 16 -8.36 15.56 32.68
C GLY A 16 -7.25 15.23 31.70
N PHE A 17 -6.96 13.94 31.52
CA PHE A 17 -5.88 13.46 30.66
C PHE A 17 -6.43 12.71 29.45
N ILE A 18 -5.84 12.95 28.27
CA ILE A 18 -6.16 12.23 27.05
C ILE A 18 -4.92 11.54 26.51
N ALA A 19 -5.02 10.21 26.34
CA ALA A 19 -4.12 9.41 25.55
C ALA A 19 -4.90 8.79 24.37
N ARG A 20 -4.26 8.65 23.21
CA ARG A 20 -4.87 7.98 22.05
C ARG A 20 -3.89 7.01 21.42
N SER A 21 -4.36 5.84 21.03
CA SER A 21 -3.57 4.88 20.26
C SER A 21 -4.41 4.22 19.18
N PHE A 22 -3.79 3.86 18.07
CA PHE A 22 -4.45 3.09 17.03
C PHE A 22 -3.52 2.04 16.42
N THR A 23 -4.13 0.98 15.90
CA THR A 23 -3.45 -0.04 15.09
C THR A 23 -4.25 -0.24 13.80
N ARG A 24 -3.60 -0.11 12.65
CA ARG A 24 -4.17 -0.43 11.34
C ARG A 24 -3.36 -1.54 10.68
N LYS A 25 -4.05 -2.53 10.12
CA LYS A 25 -3.42 -3.67 9.43
C LYS A 25 -3.85 -3.69 7.98
N TYR A 26 -2.88 -3.73 7.08
CA TYR A 26 -3.11 -3.79 5.64
C TYR A 26 -2.48 -5.06 5.07
N ILE A 27 -3.29 -5.87 4.41
CA ILE A 27 -2.80 -7.01 3.64
C ILE A 27 -2.17 -6.44 2.36
N LEU A 28 -0.90 -6.74 2.15
CA LEU A 28 -0.24 -6.34 0.91
C LEU A 28 -0.73 -7.24 -0.24
N PRO A 29 -1.01 -6.66 -1.43
CA PRO A 29 -1.22 -7.45 -2.63
C PRO A 29 -0.03 -8.38 -2.90
N LYS A 30 -0.27 -9.49 -3.62
CA LYS A 30 0.77 -10.49 -3.92
C LYS A 30 1.87 -9.93 -4.83
N GLU A 31 1.53 -8.91 -5.62
CA GLU A 31 2.40 -8.30 -6.59
C GLU A 31 3.34 -7.25 -5.97
N ILE A 32 3.25 -6.99 -4.66
CA ILE A 32 4.13 -6.04 -3.98
C ILE A 32 5.32 -6.79 -3.38
N ASP A 33 6.53 -6.27 -3.60
CA ASP A 33 7.72 -6.71 -2.86
C ASP A 33 7.70 -6.09 -1.45
N PRO A 34 7.59 -6.87 -0.36
CA PRO A 34 7.60 -6.31 0.99
C PRO A 34 8.90 -5.57 1.32
N ALA A 35 10.03 -5.90 0.67
CA ALA A 35 11.32 -5.25 0.91
C ALA A 35 11.37 -3.81 0.41
N THR A 36 10.45 -3.41 -0.48
CA THR A 36 10.41 -2.07 -1.07
C THR A 36 9.43 -1.13 -0.38
N VAL A 37 8.77 -1.60 0.67
CA VAL A 37 7.87 -0.78 1.48
C VAL A 37 8.67 0.33 2.16
N SER A 38 8.21 1.57 1.99
CA SER A 38 8.75 2.74 2.67
C SER A 38 7.62 3.62 3.20
N SER A 39 7.94 4.49 4.15
CA SER A 39 6.96 5.36 4.79
C SER A 39 7.49 6.78 4.97
N SER A 40 6.61 7.77 4.82
CA SER A 40 6.91 9.17 5.09
C SER A 40 5.76 9.84 5.85
N LEU A 41 6.07 10.62 6.89
CA LEU A 41 5.11 11.41 7.65
C LEU A 41 5.36 12.88 7.33
N ASN A 42 4.32 13.59 6.86
CA ASN A 42 4.44 15.02 6.58
C ASN A 42 4.08 15.89 7.80
N SER A 43 4.33 17.20 7.68
CA SER A 43 4.05 18.20 8.72
C SER A 43 2.57 18.32 9.08
N ASN A 44 1.65 17.86 8.22
CA ASN A 44 0.21 17.84 8.47
C ASN A 44 -0.24 16.56 9.23
N GLY A 45 0.70 15.70 9.64
CA GLY A 45 0.39 14.48 10.38
C GLY A 45 -0.16 13.34 9.52
N VAL A 46 0.03 13.38 8.20
CA VAL A 46 -0.40 12.31 7.28
C VAL A 46 0.76 11.37 7.01
N LEU A 47 0.61 10.11 7.43
CA LEU A 47 1.53 9.03 7.10
C LEU A 47 1.18 8.45 5.73
N THR A 48 2.12 8.51 4.80
CA THR A 48 2.06 7.86 3.50
C THR A 48 2.91 6.59 3.52
N ILE A 49 2.37 5.49 2.99
CA ILE A 49 3.08 4.21 2.85
C ILE A 49 3.08 3.84 1.37
N GLU A 50 4.26 3.63 0.81
CA GLU A 50 4.47 3.34 -0.62
C GLU A 50 5.29 2.06 -0.77
N ALA A 51 5.08 1.33 -1.86
CA ALA A 51 5.84 0.13 -2.19
C ALA A 51 5.86 -0.06 -3.71
N SER A 52 6.94 -0.65 -4.23
CA SER A 52 7.03 -0.97 -5.65
C SER A 52 6.33 -2.29 -5.96
N LYS A 53 5.71 -2.35 -7.14
CA LYS A 53 5.22 -3.61 -7.69
C LYS A 53 6.42 -4.43 -8.17
N ASN A 54 6.36 -5.74 -7.93
CA ASN A 54 7.12 -6.74 -8.67
C ASN A 54 6.77 -6.60 -10.14
N ILE A 55 7.61 -5.89 -10.89
CA ILE A 55 7.52 -5.87 -12.34
C ILE A 55 7.89 -7.29 -12.78
N VAL A 56 6.88 -8.08 -13.14
CA VAL A 56 7.12 -9.33 -13.86
C VAL A 56 7.82 -8.91 -15.15
N LYS A 57 9.14 -9.14 -15.24
CA LYS A 57 9.90 -8.90 -16.46
C LYS A 57 9.25 -9.71 -17.58
N GLY A 58 8.53 -9.00 -18.46
CA GLY A 58 7.93 -9.54 -19.67
C GLY A 58 6.79 -10.51 -19.40
N THR A 59 5.55 -10.02 -19.37
CA THR A 59 4.52 -10.75 -20.13
C THR A 59 5.08 -10.87 -21.54
N LYS A 60 5.43 -12.09 -21.96
CA LYS A 60 5.69 -12.36 -23.38
C LYS A 60 4.39 -11.99 -24.09
N GLU A 61 4.30 -10.76 -24.60
CA GLU A 61 3.17 -10.34 -25.41
C GLU A 61 3.07 -11.36 -26.54
N ARG A 62 1.92 -12.03 -26.61
CA ARG A 62 1.64 -12.96 -27.68
C ARG A 62 0.87 -12.19 -28.74
N THR A 63 1.53 -11.89 -29.85
CA THR A 63 0.85 -11.39 -31.04
C THR A 63 -0.05 -12.51 -31.58
N ILE A 64 -1.36 -12.27 -31.61
CA ILE A 64 -2.34 -13.19 -32.20
C ILE A 64 -2.74 -12.60 -33.57
N PRO A 65 -2.36 -13.25 -34.69
CA PRO A 65 -2.76 -12.79 -36.02
C PRO A 65 -4.26 -13.00 -36.24
N ILE A 66 -4.88 -12.09 -36.98
CA ILE A 66 -6.28 -12.20 -37.40
C ILE A 66 -6.33 -12.97 -38.72
N GLU A 67 -7.00 -14.11 -38.75
CA GLU A 67 -7.24 -14.89 -39.98
C GLU A 67 -8.64 -14.62 -40.53
N LEU A 68 -8.74 -14.24 -41.81
CA LEU A 68 -10.00 -14.07 -42.51
C LEU A 68 -10.50 -15.42 -43.04
N THR A 69 -11.48 -16.02 -42.39
CA THR A 69 -12.16 -17.24 -42.86
C THR A 69 -13.24 -16.90 -43.88
N ARG A 70 -13.15 -17.46 -45.09
CA ARG A 70 -14.24 -17.41 -46.08
C ARG A 70 -15.07 -18.69 -45.99
N HIS A 71 -16.35 -18.57 -45.67
CA HIS A 71 -17.31 -19.66 -45.79
C HIS A 71 -17.88 -19.71 -47.22
N ARG A 72 -17.95 -20.92 -47.79
CA ARG A 72 -18.47 -21.19 -49.13
C ARG A 72 -19.99 -21.38 -49.11
#